data_AF-A0A1F3WWJ5-F1
#
_entry.id   AF-A0A1F3WWJ5-F1
#
_cell.length_a   1.000
_cell.length_b   1.000
_cell.length_c   1.000
_cell.angle_alpha   90.00
_cell.angle_beta   90.00
_cell.angle_gamma   90.00
#
_symmetry.space_group_name_H-M   'P 1'
#
loop_
_entity.id
_entity.type
_entity.pdbx_description
1 polymer ?
#
loop_
_entity_poly.entity_id
_entity_poly.type
_entity_poly.pdbx_seq_one_letter_code
_entity_poly.pdbx_strand_id
1 'polypeptide(L)'
;MFSWLDARDAQEFGTSLAEFFIARLPLEKPNRKIKSLARKQEVMDKMFVQIQQFKMKHKLNIYKKAKLGNAFKWKLLDADYDPAFVDDLTKLLMLKC
;
A
#
# COMPACT_ATOMS: atom_id res chain seq x y z
N MET A 1 -22.00 7.92 15.91
CA MET A 1 -21.71 9.03 14.96
C MET A 1 -20.21 8.96 14.64
N PHE A 2 -19.77 9.17 13.38
CA PHE A 2 -18.36 9.09 12.88
C PHE A 2 -17.83 7.83 12.13
N SER A 3 -18.67 6.92 11.63
CA SER A 3 -18.16 5.84 10.73
C SER A 3 -17.58 6.35 9.40
N TRP A 4 -17.97 7.56 8.95
CA TRP A 4 -17.50 8.17 7.70
C TRP A 4 -16.08 8.77 7.81
N LEU A 5 -15.69 9.30 8.97
CA LEU A 5 -14.34 9.81 9.19
C LEU A 5 -13.31 8.69 9.08
N ASP A 6 -13.60 7.53 9.66
CA ASP A 6 -12.71 6.37 9.55
C ASP A 6 -12.55 5.79 8.13
N ALA A 7 -13.59 5.92 7.29
CA ALA A 7 -13.52 5.44 5.91
C ALA A 7 -12.61 6.33 5.06
N ARG A 8 -12.62 7.64 5.35
CA ARG A 8 -11.69 8.60 4.79
C ARG A 8 -10.27 8.32 5.28
N ASP A 9 -10.08 8.05 6.57
CA ASP A 9 -8.77 7.70 7.13
C ASP A 9 -8.17 6.47 6.44
N ALA A 10 -8.99 5.43 6.16
CA ALA A 10 -8.54 4.24 5.44
C ALA A 10 -8.12 4.54 3.99
N GLN A 11 -8.84 5.43 3.30
CA GLN A 11 -8.53 5.86 1.95
C GLN A 11 -7.26 6.73 1.91
N GLU A 12 -7.12 7.69 2.82
CA GLU A 12 -5.93 8.54 2.96
C GLU A 12 -4.71 7.70 3.32
N PHE A 13 -4.87 6.74 4.25
CA PHE A 13 -3.80 5.81 4.58
C PHE A 13 -3.39 4.96 3.38
N GLY A 14 -4.33 4.39 2.63
CA GLY A 14 -4.02 3.64 1.40
C GLY A 14 -3.25 4.47 0.36
N THR A 15 -3.61 5.74 0.21
CA THR A 15 -2.91 6.69 -0.67
C THR A 15 -1.48 6.94 -0.18
N SER A 16 -1.31 7.27 1.10
CA SER A 16 0.02 7.52 1.69
C SER A 16 0.93 6.30 1.60
N LEU A 17 0.37 5.10 1.69
CA LEU A 17 1.12 3.85 1.63
C LEU A 17 1.61 3.56 0.22
N ALA A 18 0.83 3.92 -0.80
CA ALA A 18 1.27 3.88 -2.19
C ALA A 18 2.36 4.92 -2.47
N GLU A 19 2.20 6.15 -1.99
CA GLU A 19 3.23 7.20 -2.13
C GLU A 19 4.55 6.81 -1.47
N PHE A 20 4.47 6.22 -0.27
CA PHE A 20 5.61 5.64 0.43
C PHE A 20 6.33 4.56 -0.40
N PHE A 21 5.56 3.68 -1.05
CA PHE A 21 6.09 2.62 -1.89
C PHE A 21 6.80 3.21 -3.13
N ILE A 22 6.12 4.12 -3.84
CA ILE A 22 6.63 4.78 -5.06
C ILE A 22 7.93 5.53 -4.77
N ALA A 23 7.97 6.31 -3.69
CA ALA A 23 9.15 7.08 -3.30
C ALA A 23 10.39 6.21 -3.03
N ARG A 24 10.19 4.95 -2.62
CA ARG A 24 11.28 4.04 -2.24
C ARG A 24 11.67 3.06 -3.32
N LEU A 25 10.75 2.77 -4.24
CA LEU A 25 10.93 1.87 -5.37
C LEU A 25 10.47 2.53 -6.68
N PRO A 26 11.09 3.65 -7.10
CA PRO A 26 10.77 4.27 -8.37
C PRO A 26 11.07 3.32 -9.54
N LEU A 27 10.36 3.49 -10.66
CA LEU A 27 10.40 2.60 -11.83
C LEU A 27 11.75 2.58 -12.60
N GLU A 28 12.76 3.37 -12.21
CA GLU A 28 14.07 3.50 -12.89
C GLU A 28 15.20 2.72 -12.18
N LYS A 29 16.21 2.05 -12.78
CA LYS A 29 16.72 1.75 -14.14
C LYS A 29 17.35 0.32 -14.08
N PRO A 30 17.53 -0.39 -15.20
CA PRO A 30 17.83 -1.84 -15.28
C PRO A 30 19.12 -2.35 -14.60
N ASN A 31 19.96 -1.49 -14.02
CA ASN A 31 21.34 -1.84 -13.66
C ASN A 31 21.57 -2.28 -12.20
N ARG A 32 20.53 -2.60 -11.41
CA ARG A 32 20.68 -2.94 -9.97
C ARG A 32 19.81 -4.11 -9.50
N LYS A 33 19.80 -5.24 -10.22
CA LYS A 33 18.93 -6.40 -9.90
C LYS A 33 19.11 -6.95 -8.46
N ILE A 34 20.34 -7.08 -7.94
CA ILE A 34 20.58 -7.70 -6.62
C ILE A 34 20.25 -6.74 -5.46
N LYS A 35 20.62 -5.45 -5.56
CA LYS A 35 20.22 -4.42 -4.57
C LYS A 35 18.71 -4.14 -4.58
N SER A 36 18.00 -4.51 -5.65
CA SER A 36 16.56 -4.28 -5.77
C SER A 36 15.71 -5.22 -4.90
N LEU A 37 16.12 -6.47 -4.68
CA LEU A 37 15.32 -7.45 -3.93
C LEU A 37 15.32 -7.20 -2.42
N ALA A 38 16.50 -7.01 -1.83
CA ALA A 38 16.61 -6.68 -0.40
C ALA A 38 15.89 -5.36 -0.07
N ARG A 39 16.02 -4.36 -0.94
CA ARG A 39 15.31 -3.08 -0.81
C ARG A 39 13.80 -3.23 -0.99
N LYS A 40 13.35 -4.07 -1.91
CA LYS A 40 11.92 -4.40 -2.06
C LYS A 40 11.38 -5.03 -0.78
N GLN A 41 12.06 -6.03 -0.24
CA GLN A 41 11.65 -6.69 1.00
C GLN A 41 11.59 -5.71 2.18
N GLU A 42 12.61 -4.87 2.34
CA GLU A 42 12.65 -3.86 3.39
C GLU A 42 11.47 -2.87 3.29
N VAL A 43 11.12 -2.44 2.08
CA VAL A 43 9.97 -1.55 1.84
C VAL A 43 8.67 -2.27 2.20
N MET A 44 8.51 -3.54 1.82
CA MET A 44 7.35 -4.35 2.16
C MET A 44 7.19 -4.54 3.68
N ASP A 45 8.28 -4.84 4.39
CA ASP A 45 8.27 -5.01 5.84
C ASP A 45 7.85 -3.70 6.54
N LYS A 46 8.39 -2.56 6.10
CA LYS A 46 8.01 -1.24 6.62
C LYS A 46 6.57 -0.85 6.28
N MET A 47 6.02 -1.28 5.14
CA MET A 47 4.60 -1.11 4.83
C MET A 47 3.74 -1.93 5.79
N PHE A 48 4.09 -3.19 6.04
CA PHE A 48 3.34 -4.04 6.95
C PHE A 48 3.34 -3.52 8.38
N VAL A 49 4.47 -2.96 8.87
CA VAL A 49 4.52 -2.29 10.17
C VAL A 49 3.52 -1.13 10.24
N GLN A 50 3.46 -0.28 9.19
CA GLN A 50 2.50 0.83 9.15
C GLN A 50 1.04 0.34 9.14
N ILE A 51 0.73 -0.75 8.42
CA ILE A 51 -0.60 -1.37 8.41
C ILE A 51 -0.96 -1.86 9.82
N GLN A 52 -0.04 -2.53 10.53
CA GLN A 52 -0.30 -2.99 11.90
C GLN A 52 -0.55 -1.81 12.86
N GLN A 53 0.25 -0.74 12.76
CA GLN A 53 0.06 0.47 13.55
C GLN A 53 -1.29 1.13 13.27
N PHE A 54 -1.72 1.17 12.00
CA PHE A 54 -3.03 1.68 11.61
C PHE A 54 -4.16 0.81 12.18
N LYS A 55 -4.04 -0.52 12.11
CA LYS A 55 -5.01 -1.48 12.69
C LYS A 55 -5.19 -1.35 14.19
N MET A 56 -4.13 -1.01 14.92
CA MET A 56 -4.20 -0.79 16.37
C MET A 56 -5.04 0.45 16.73
N LYS A 57 -5.02 1.47 15.88
CA LYS A 57 -5.74 2.73 16.08
C LYS A 57 -7.13 2.75 15.46
N HIS A 58 -7.31 2.03 14.34
CA HIS A 58 -8.56 2.02 13.56
C HIS A 58 -9.03 0.59 13.31
N LYS A 59 -10.28 0.28 13.69
CA LYS A 59 -10.92 -1.00 13.30
C LYS A 59 -11.17 -1.03 11.79
N LEU A 60 -10.36 -1.81 11.09
CA LEU A 60 -10.48 -2.09 9.66
C LEU A 60 -11.55 -3.18 9.41
N ASN A 61 -12.80 -2.77 9.22
CA ASN A 61 -13.85 -3.64 8.70
C ASN A 61 -13.68 -3.88 7.18
N ILE A 62 -14.44 -4.81 6.60
CA ILE A 62 -14.35 -5.19 5.18
C ILE A 62 -14.44 -3.97 4.25
N TYR A 63 -15.36 -3.04 4.54
CA TYR A 63 -15.54 -1.82 3.75
C TYR A 63 -14.30 -0.91 3.77
N LYS A 64 -13.72 -0.67 4.95
CA LYS A 64 -12.51 0.15 5.09
C LYS A 64 -11.29 -0.50 4.45
N LYS A 65 -11.15 -1.83 4.55
CA LYS A 65 -10.10 -2.58 3.83
C LYS A 65 -10.22 -2.38 2.32
N ALA A 66 -11.45 -2.48 1.78
CA ALA A 66 -11.68 -2.24 0.35
C ALA A 66 -11.34 -0.80 -0.06
N LYS A 67 -11.68 0.20 0.78
CA LYS A 67 -11.31 1.61 0.53
C LYS A 67 -9.79 1.83 0.51
N LEU A 68 -9.08 1.25 1.49
CA LEU A 68 -7.63 1.28 1.55
C LEU A 68 -7.01 0.62 0.31
N GLY A 69 -7.42 -0.62 -0.01
CA GLY A 69 -6.91 -1.37 -1.14
C GLY A 69 -7.17 -0.68 -2.48
N ASN A 70 -8.36 -0.10 -2.67
CA ASN A 70 -8.67 0.66 -3.88
C ASN A 70 -7.81 1.92 -4.00
N ALA A 71 -7.68 2.71 -2.92
CA ALA A 71 -6.85 3.91 -2.94
C ALA A 71 -5.39 3.58 -3.27
N PHE A 72 -4.86 2.53 -2.64
CA PHE A 72 -3.52 2.03 -2.88
C PHE A 72 -3.34 1.57 -4.34
N LYS A 73 -4.26 0.75 -4.86
CA LYS A 73 -4.23 0.24 -6.24
C LYS A 73 -4.24 1.38 -7.26
N TRP A 74 -5.21 2.28 -7.17
CA TRP A 74 -5.33 3.38 -8.14
C TRP A 74 -4.11 4.29 -8.14
N LYS A 75 -3.57 4.61 -6.96
CA LYS A 75 -2.37 5.46 -6.86
C LYS A 75 -1.12 4.83 -7.50
N LEU A 76 -0.99 3.50 -7.47
CA LEU A 76 0.11 2.81 -8.15
C LEU A 76 -0.10 2.74 -9.67
N LEU A 77 -1.35 2.56 -10.12
CA LEU A 77 -1.68 2.60 -11.54
C LEU A 77 -1.43 3.99 -12.13
N ASP A 78 -1.80 5.06 -11.40
CA ASP A 78 -1.53 6.46 -11.76
C ASP A 78 -0.02 6.77 -11.83
N ALA A 79 0.82 5.94 -11.20
CA ALA A 79 2.28 6.04 -11.22
C ALA A 79 2.93 5.10 -12.25
N ASP A 80 2.17 4.61 -13.23
CA ASP A 80 2.63 3.75 -14.34
C ASP A 80 3.20 2.39 -13.92
N TYR A 81 2.81 1.86 -12.75
CA TYR A 81 3.17 0.48 -12.38
C TYR A 81 2.38 -0.53 -13.21
N ASP A 82 3.01 -1.66 -13.51
CA ASP A 82 2.39 -2.77 -14.22
C ASP A 82 1.09 -3.23 -13.50
N PRO A 83 -0.07 -3.29 -14.20
CA PRO A 83 -1.33 -3.64 -13.56
C PRO A 83 -1.36 -4.99 -12.86
N ALA A 84 -0.67 -6.01 -13.41
CA ALA A 84 -0.62 -7.34 -12.79
C ALA A 84 0.22 -7.30 -11.50
N PHE A 85 1.34 -6.59 -11.52
CA PHE A 85 2.14 -6.33 -10.32
C PHE A 85 1.33 -5.58 -9.24
N VAL A 86 0.59 -4.53 -9.63
CA VAL A 86 -0.24 -3.76 -8.70
C VAL A 86 -1.33 -4.65 -8.08
N ASP A 87 -1.97 -5.51 -8.87
CA ASP A 87 -3.00 -6.43 -8.37
C ASP A 87 -2.44 -7.42 -7.35
N ASP A 88 -1.29 -8.03 -7.62
CA ASP A 88 -0.66 -8.98 -6.71
C ASP A 88 -0.20 -8.29 -5.42
N LEU A 89 0.38 -7.10 -5.54
CA LEU A 89 0.79 -6.29 -4.38
C LEU A 89 -0.41 -5.88 -3.52
N THR A 90 -1.52 -5.48 -4.17
CA THR A 90 -2.77 -5.12 -3.48
C THR A 90 -3.38 -6.33 -2.78
N LYS A 91 -3.39 -7.51 -3.40
CA LYS A 91 -3.84 -8.75 -2.74
C LYS A 91 -3.00 -9.07 -1.51
N LEU A 92 -1.68 -9.01 -1.61
CA LEU A 92 -0.77 -9.22 -0.48
C LEU A 92 -1.05 -8.24 0.67
N LEU A 93 -1.29 -6.97 0.34
CA LEU A 93 -1.67 -5.95 1.30
C LEU A 93 -2.98 -6.32 2.01
N MET A 94 -4.00 -6.76 1.27
CA MET A 94 -5.32 -7.12 1.81
C MET A 94 -5.28 -8.34 2.74
N LEU A 95 -4.35 -9.27 2.52
CA LEU A 95 -4.11 -10.41 3.43
C LEU A 95 -3.49 -9.99 4.77
N LYS A 96 -2.80 -8.85 4.83
CA LYS A 96 -2.17 -8.33 6.05
C LYS A 96 -3.05 -7.33 6.81
N CYS A 97 -4.05 -6.76 6.14
CA CYS A 97 -5.05 -5.85 6.70
C CYS A 97 -6.03 -6.56 7.64
#